data_AF-A0A220U147-F1
#
_entry.id   AF-A0A220U147-F1
#
_cell.length_a   1.000
_cell.length_b   1.000
_cell.length_c   1.000
_cell.angle_alpha   90.00
_cell.angle_beta   90.00
_cell.angle_gamma   90.00
#
_symmetry.space_group_name_H-M   'P 1'
#
loop_
_entity.id
_entity.type
_entity.pdbx_description
1 polymer ?
#
loop_
_entity_poly.entity_id
_entity_poly.type
_entity_poly.pdbx_seq_one_letter_code
_entity_poly.pdbx_strand_id
1 'polypeptide(L)'
;MKTISSKMKLVVSSIGVLALVIFSSLLILETANAEVTVINDGEKETVKTQANTVNELLKEVGIVVGQHDKISHTSDTEITDGMKITYKDSTHVTVAINGQEKEYYTFADTIGEFLQENHLSSSHDDVSHKPDEKITEGLTLSIDKAFQVAVNDGGNKQKLWYTGGTVQQLLKSNHISLNKPDRMNVDLNDQVSANTPIKIIRVKKAEDVVKEPLAFKTERKEDSSLAKGEERIISEGENGTVVKTYEVTKENGKEVGRELIAEEIKEESKTKVIAIGTKAPEQRTDLATLASTTKSNTALEKQPVAKQEQEPNGRVLHMTASAYTASCSGCSGFTTTGINLHANPGANVIAVDSSVIPLGTHVYIEGYGEYVAADTGGNIHGNRIDIHFSNKSAAMAFGRRSVKVTILD
;
A
#
# COMPACT_ATOMS: atom_id res chain seq x y z
N MET A 1 83.12 28.26 -86.35
CA MET A 1 83.80 28.90 -85.20
C MET A 1 82.94 28.70 -83.96
N LYS A 2 83.48 27.97 -82.97
CA LYS A 2 83.05 27.80 -81.57
C LYS A 2 81.55 27.55 -81.27
N THR A 3 81.17 26.26 -81.31
CA THR A 3 80.55 25.46 -80.21
C THR A 3 80.17 26.21 -78.92
N ILE A 4 79.02 26.04 -78.24
CA ILE A 4 78.31 24.81 -77.83
C ILE A 4 76.95 25.18 -77.14
N SER A 5 75.96 24.30 -77.33
CA SER A 5 74.78 23.89 -76.50
C SER A 5 74.23 24.77 -75.36
N SER A 6 72.93 25.04 -75.24
CA SER A 6 71.70 24.21 -75.15
C SER A 6 71.28 23.81 -73.72
N LYS A 7 69.94 23.89 -73.53
CA LYS A 7 69.07 23.24 -72.53
C LYS A 7 69.03 23.85 -71.13
N MET A 8 67.99 23.63 -70.31
CA MET A 8 66.54 23.44 -70.44
C MET A 8 66.08 23.28 -68.98
N LYS A 9 64.96 23.91 -68.63
CA LYS A 9 64.12 23.86 -67.42
C LYS A 9 64.29 22.65 -66.47
N LEU A 10 64.32 22.91 -65.16
CA LEU A 10 63.23 22.59 -64.20
C LEU A 10 63.60 23.10 -62.79
N VAL A 11 62.68 23.82 -62.16
CA VAL A 11 62.75 24.24 -60.75
C VAL A 11 61.87 23.26 -59.96
N VAL A 12 62.47 22.54 -59.00
CA VAL A 12 61.75 21.86 -57.91
C VAL A 12 62.52 22.12 -56.62
N SER A 13 61.72 22.48 -55.61
CA SER A 13 62.07 23.07 -54.33
C SER A 13 62.45 22.01 -53.29
N SER A 14 63.58 22.28 -52.64
CA SER A 14 63.87 22.18 -51.19
C SER A 14 63.71 20.86 -50.43
N ILE A 15 64.80 20.56 -49.69
CA ILE A 15 64.97 19.57 -48.62
C ILE A 15 65.32 18.17 -49.13
N GLY A 16 66.55 18.05 -49.63
CA GLY A 16 67.19 16.79 -49.95
C GLY A 16 68.72 16.94 -50.00
N VAL A 17 69.36 16.65 -48.87
CA VAL A 17 70.72 16.08 -48.71
C VAL A 17 71.92 16.84 -49.30
N LEU A 18 72.84 17.32 -48.44
CA LEU A 18 74.28 17.08 -48.65
C LEU A 18 75.18 17.37 -47.42
N ALA A 19 75.94 16.34 -47.04
CA ALA A 19 77.34 16.30 -46.57
C ALA A 19 77.81 17.25 -45.44
N LEU A 20 78.24 16.77 -44.28
CA LEU A 20 79.49 16.03 -43.98
C LEU A 20 80.77 16.89 -44.15
N VAL A 21 81.60 16.85 -43.09
CA VAL A 21 82.89 17.55 -42.82
C VAL A 21 82.68 18.88 -42.08
N ILE A 22 83.02 19.03 -40.79
CA ILE A 22 84.41 19.01 -40.27
C ILE A 22 84.54 18.17 -39.00
N PHE A 23 85.36 17.14 -39.12
CA PHE A 23 86.04 16.41 -38.05
C PHE A 23 87.09 17.36 -37.45
N SER A 24 86.77 18.03 -36.35
CA SER A 24 87.77 18.68 -35.50
C SER A 24 87.77 17.97 -34.15
N SER A 25 88.64 16.97 -34.03
CA SER A 25 89.17 16.40 -32.78
C SER A 25 88.28 16.56 -31.54
N LEU A 26 87.15 15.86 -31.53
CA LEU A 26 86.53 15.46 -30.27
C LEU A 26 87.04 14.06 -29.99
N LEU A 27 87.77 13.91 -28.88
CA LEU A 27 87.98 12.61 -28.27
C LEU A 27 86.61 11.91 -28.24
N ILE A 28 86.44 10.87 -29.05
CA ILE A 28 85.41 9.88 -28.77
C ILE A 28 85.95 9.12 -27.57
N LEU A 29 85.73 9.67 -26.38
CA LEU A 29 85.62 8.83 -25.22
C LEU A 29 84.47 7.87 -25.58
N GLU A 30 84.76 6.60 -25.80
CA GLU A 30 83.75 5.56 -25.64
C GLU A 30 83.39 5.54 -24.15
N THR A 31 82.65 6.57 -23.72
CA THR A 31 81.94 6.52 -22.46
C THR A 31 80.93 5.40 -22.61
N ALA A 32 80.97 4.41 -21.73
CA ALA A 32 79.99 3.34 -21.71
C ALA A 32 78.62 3.97 -21.47
N ASN A 33 77.89 4.22 -22.54
CA ASN A 33 76.51 4.69 -22.50
C ASN A 33 75.63 3.45 -22.49
N ALA A 34 74.76 3.33 -21.49
CA ALA A 34 73.76 2.27 -21.48
C ALA A 34 72.64 2.62 -22.47
N GLU A 35 72.16 1.63 -23.21
CA GLU A 35 70.96 1.76 -24.03
C GLU A 35 69.74 1.23 -23.25
N VAL A 36 68.82 2.13 -22.89
CA VAL A 36 67.68 1.84 -22.02
C VAL A 36 66.38 2.11 -22.78
N THR A 37 65.41 1.20 -22.66
CA THR A 37 64.06 1.42 -23.18
C THR A 37 63.16 2.02 -22.11
N VAL A 38 62.68 3.25 -22.33
CA VAL A 38 61.66 3.89 -21.49
C VAL A 38 60.29 3.68 -22.15
N ILE A 39 59.32 3.21 -21.37
CA ILE A 39 57.92 3.10 -21.78
C ILE A 39 57.11 4.08 -20.96
N ASN A 40 56.66 5.17 -21.58
CA ASN A 40 55.83 6.20 -20.97
C ASN A 40 54.39 6.07 -21.48
N ASP A 41 53.47 5.68 -20.60
CA ASP A 41 52.06 5.47 -20.92
C ASP A 41 51.83 4.63 -22.21
N GLY A 42 52.67 3.60 -22.39
CA GLY A 42 52.64 2.69 -23.53
C GLY A 42 53.47 3.10 -24.74
N GLU A 43 53.88 4.37 -24.84
CA GLU A 43 54.81 4.85 -25.86
C GLU A 43 56.25 4.44 -25.52
N LYS A 44 56.97 3.87 -26.50
CA LYS A 44 58.31 3.33 -26.30
C LYS A 44 59.36 4.25 -26.90
N GLU A 45 60.35 4.61 -26.10
CA GLU A 45 61.53 5.36 -26.51
C GLU A 45 62.80 4.60 -26.09
N THR A 46 63.82 4.60 -26.94
CA THR A 46 65.14 4.03 -26.63
C THR A 46 66.12 5.16 -26.47
N VAL A 47 66.75 5.23 -25.29
CA VAL A 47 67.59 6.33 -24.85
C VAL A 47 68.99 5.80 -24.56
N LYS A 48 69.99 6.46 -25.13
CA LYS A 48 71.40 6.23 -24.78
C LYS A 48 71.79 7.23 -23.72
N THR A 49 72.10 6.76 -22.51
CA THR A 49 72.25 7.60 -21.33
C THR A 49 73.53 7.28 -20.56
N GLN A 50 73.98 8.26 -19.77
CA GLN A 50 75.03 8.12 -18.74
C GLN A 50 74.47 8.25 -17.32
N ALA A 51 73.14 8.32 -17.17
CA ALA A 51 72.49 8.36 -15.87
C ALA A 51 72.91 7.14 -15.05
N ASN A 52 73.26 7.37 -13.78
CA ASN A 52 73.64 6.28 -12.89
C ASN A 52 72.40 5.59 -12.34
N THR A 53 71.27 6.32 -12.20
CA THR A 53 70.05 5.82 -11.57
C THR A 53 68.81 6.03 -12.42
N VAL A 54 67.76 5.25 -12.15
CA VAL A 54 66.44 5.39 -12.78
C VAL A 54 65.89 6.82 -12.67
N ASN A 55 66.01 7.47 -11.52
CA ASN A 55 65.53 8.85 -11.34
C ASN A 55 66.31 9.88 -12.16
N GLU A 56 67.62 9.69 -12.33
CA GLU A 56 68.43 10.56 -13.20
C GLU A 56 68.01 10.40 -14.66
N LEU A 57 67.82 9.16 -15.12
CA LEU A 57 67.35 8.87 -16.47
C LEU A 57 65.94 9.44 -16.72
N LEU A 58 64.99 9.24 -15.80
CA LEU A 58 63.64 9.77 -15.94
C LEU A 58 63.63 11.30 -16.03
N LYS A 59 64.47 12.01 -15.25
CA LYS A 59 64.63 13.46 -15.37
C LYS A 59 65.27 13.89 -16.69
N GLU A 60 66.25 13.12 -17.20
CA GLU A 60 66.89 13.37 -18.49
C GLU A 60 65.89 13.36 -19.65
N VAL A 61 64.92 12.43 -19.60
CA VAL A 61 63.83 12.35 -20.60
C VAL A 61 62.63 13.25 -20.28
N GLY A 62 62.75 14.14 -19.29
CA GLY A 62 61.72 15.11 -18.94
C GLY A 62 60.56 14.57 -18.10
N ILE A 63 60.67 13.36 -17.55
CA ILE A 63 59.67 12.75 -16.67
C ILE A 63 59.97 13.14 -15.21
N VAL A 64 59.02 13.83 -14.58
CA VAL A 64 59.04 14.11 -13.15
C VAL A 64 58.09 13.14 -12.46
N VAL A 65 58.67 12.22 -11.69
CA VAL A 65 57.91 11.17 -11.01
C VAL A 65 57.12 11.78 -9.83
N GLY A 66 55.80 11.73 -9.92
CA GLY A 66 54.88 12.08 -8.85
C GLY A 66 54.86 11.05 -7.72
N GLN A 67 54.34 11.45 -6.56
CA GLN A 67 54.27 10.59 -5.37
C GLN A 67 53.42 9.32 -5.58
N HIS A 68 52.41 9.40 -6.45
CA HIS A 68 51.43 8.34 -6.70
C HIS A 68 51.64 7.64 -8.04
N ASP A 69 52.67 8.00 -8.80
CA ASP A 69 52.97 7.41 -10.10
C ASP A 69 53.56 6.01 -9.96
N LYS A 70 53.47 5.22 -11.03
CA LYS A 70 53.99 3.86 -11.06
C LYS A 70 55.25 3.79 -11.91
N ILE A 71 56.35 3.35 -11.29
CA ILE A 71 57.59 3.01 -11.99
C ILE A 71 57.87 1.52 -11.79
N SER A 72 58.30 0.85 -12.85
CA SER A 72 58.72 -0.57 -12.82
C SER A 72 59.94 -0.88 -11.95
N HIS A 73 60.74 0.13 -11.60
CA HIS A 73 61.98 0.04 -10.83
C HIS A 73 62.01 1.14 -9.77
N THR A 74 62.74 0.95 -8.69
CA THR A 74 62.89 2.01 -7.68
C THR A 74 63.75 3.15 -8.23
N SER A 75 63.50 4.36 -7.74
CA SER A 75 64.15 5.59 -8.21
C SER A 75 65.69 5.57 -8.10
N ASP A 76 66.23 4.80 -7.17
CA ASP A 76 67.66 4.63 -6.88
C ASP A 76 68.30 3.41 -7.55
N THR A 77 67.54 2.60 -8.30
CA THR A 77 68.08 1.46 -9.04
C THR A 77 69.14 1.92 -10.04
N GLU A 78 70.29 1.26 -10.07
CA GLU A 78 71.38 1.55 -11.01
C GLU A 78 71.01 1.20 -12.46
N ILE A 79 71.40 2.03 -13.42
CA ILE A 79 71.13 1.80 -14.85
C ILE A 79 72.09 0.75 -15.42
N THR A 80 71.53 -0.20 -16.17
CA THR A 80 72.29 -1.21 -16.94
C THR A 80 71.91 -1.20 -18.41
N ASP A 81 72.83 -1.61 -19.27
CA ASP A 81 72.57 -1.75 -20.70
C ASP A 81 71.43 -2.75 -20.97
N GLY A 82 70.54 -2.40 -21.90
CA GLY A 82 69.33 -3.18 -22.23
C GLY A 82 68.21 -3.10 -21.20
N MET A 83 68.33 -2.28 -20.15
CA MET A 83 67.28 -2.13 -19.13
C MET A 83 65.98 -1.61 -19.77
N LYS A 84 64.84 -2.03 -19.21
CA LYS A 84 63.51 -1.60 -19.63
C LYS A 84 62.78 -0.97 -18.44
N ILE A 85 62.48 0.32 -18.54
CA ILE A 85 61.80 1.08 -17.49
C ILE A 85 60.42 1.47 -18.00
N THR A 86 59.37 1.02 -17.33
CA THR A 86 57.99 1.47 -17.55
C THR A 86 57.62 2.51 -16.51
N TYR A 87 57.05 3.62 -16.96
CA TYR A 87 56.47 4.69 -16.17
C TYR A 87 55.00 4.89 -16.60
N LYS A 88 54.13 5.05 -15.62
CA LYS A 88 52.73 5.46 -15.81
C LYS A 88 52.42 6.53 -14.76
N ASP A 89 51.97 7.69 -15.21
CA ASP A 89 51.49 8.75 -14.34
C ASP A 89 50.11 8.40 -13.76
N SER A 90 49.85 8.87 -12.56
CA SER A 90 48.55 8.71 -11.90
C SER A 90 47.67 9.93 -12.16
N THR A 91 46.38 9.70 -12.39
CA THR A 91 45.40 10.78 -12.57
C THR A 91 44.71 11.12 -11.25
N HIS A 92 44.65 12.39 -10.89
CA HIS A 92 43.95 12.89 -9.70
C HIS A 92 42.44 13.01 -9.95
N VAL A 93 41.66 12.46 -9.02
CA VAL A 93 40.20 12.50 -9.04
C VAL A 93 39.67 12.83 -7.64
N THR A 94 38.76 13.79 -7.56
CA THR A 94 38.02 14.11 -6.32
C THR A 94 36.66 13.43 -6.36
N VAL A 95 36.32 12.67 -5.33
CA VAL A 95 35.02 11.98 -5.21
C VAL A 95 34.25 12.50 -4.00
N ALA A 96 33.08 13.09 -4.22
CA ALA A 96 32.12 13.47 -3.20
C ALA A 96 31.08 12.35 -3.00
N ILE A 97 31.13 11.63 -1.88
CA ILE A 97 30.13 10.60 -1.54
C ILE A 97 29.15 11.21 -0.55
N ASN A 98 27.88 11.36 -0.94
CA ASN A 98 26.86 12.07 -0.15
C ASN A 98 27.34 13.46 0.34
N GLY A 99 28.07 14.18 -0.52
CA GLY A 99 28.67 15.47 -0.23
C GLY A 99 29.96 15.45 0.60
N GLN A 100 30.47 14.29 1.01
CA GLN A 100 31.78 14.18 1.67
C GLN A 100 32.88 13.90 0.64
N GLU A 101 33.78 14.86 0.48
CA GLU A 101 34.87 14.79 -0.49
C GLU A 101 36.05 13.94 -0.01
N LYS A 102 36.63 13.20 -0.94
CA LYS A 102 37.88 12.45 -0.77
C LYS A 102 38.64 12.40 -2.08
N GLU A 103 39.96 12.56 -1.99
CA GLU A 103 40.86 12.51 -3.15
C GLU A 103 41.33 11.08 -3.44
N TYR A 104 41.49 10.78 -4.72
CA TYR A 104 41.97 9.52 -5.26
C TYR A 104 43.01 9.77 -6.35
N TYR A 105 43.94 8.83 -6.48
CA TYR A 105 44.90 8.77 -7.58
C TYR A 105 44.72 7.42 -8.25
N THR A 106 44.48 7.42 -9.57
CA THR A 106 44.07 6.23 -10.31
C THR A 106 44.84 6.09 -11.62
N PHE A 107 44.92 4.85 -12.10
CA PHE A 107 45.46 4.49 -13.41
C PHE A 107 44.39 3.94 -14.36
N ALA A 108 43.13 3.93 -13.91
CA ALA A 108 41.99 3.47 -14.68
C ALA A 108 41.71 4.45 -15.84
N ASP A 109 41.35 3.90 -17.00
CA ASP A 109 41.11 4.72 -18.19
C ASP A 109 39.69 5.31 -18.18
N THR A 110 38.75 4.64 -17.51
CA THR A 110 37.33 5.00 -17.47
C THR A 110 36.78 5.12 -16.05
N ILE A 111 35.74 5.94 -15.89
CA ILE A 111 35.05 6.13 -14.60
C ILE A 111 34.49 4.81 -14.07
N GLY A 112 33.93 3.97 -14.94
CA GLY A 112 33.38 2.67 -14.57
C GLY A 112 34.42 1.72 -13.98
N GLU A 113 35.60 1.65 -14.58
CA GLU A 113 36.74 0.87 -14.07
C GLU A 113 37.18 1.40 -12.70
N PHE A 114 37.42 2.72 -12.58
CA PHE A 114 37.80 3.35 -11.32
C PHE A 114 36.80 3.09 -10.18
N LEU A 115 35.50 3.25 -10.45
CA LEU A 115 34.45 3.01 -9.46
C LEU A 115 34.40 1.54 -9.03
N GLN A 116 34.65 0.60 -9.96
CA GLN A 116 34.68 -0.83 -9.69
C GLN A 116 35.88 -1.22 -8.83
N GLU A 117 37.09 -0.79 -9.20
CA GLU A 117 38.35 -1.08 -8.50
C GLU A 117 38.34 -0.58 -7.06
N ASN A 118 37.77 0.61 -6.84
CA ASN A 118 37.72 1.25 -5.53
C ASN A 118 36.44 0.92 -4.74
N HIS A 119 35.55 0.09 -5.31
CA HIS A 119 34.25 -0.29 -4.71
C HIS A 119 33.39 0.92 -4.30
N LEU A 120 33.39 1.98 -5.13
CA LEU A 120 32.81 3.28 -4.78
C LEU A 120 31.34 3.43 -5.14
N SER A 121 30.76 2.59 -6.01
CA SER A 121 29.37 2.73 -6.47
C SER A 121 28.67 1.38 -6.64
N SER A 122 27.33 1.40 -6.57
CA SER A 122 26.42 0.28 -6.86
C SER A 122 25.47 0.63 -8.01
N SER A 123 24.74 -0.35 -8.54
CA SER A 123 23.79 -0.14 -9.65
C SER A 123 22.59 0.76 -9.30
N HIS A 124 22.39 1.10 -8.03
CA HIS A 124 21.29 1.94 -7.58
C HIS A 124 21.72 3.36 -7.20
N ASP A 125 23.02 3.59 -7.03
CA ASP A 125 23.56 4.90 -6.68
C ASP A 125 23.43 5.85 -7.87
N ASP A 126 23.29 7.14 -7.60
CA ASP A 126 23.34 8.17 -8.64
C ASP A 126 24.78 8.68 -8.74
N VAL A 127 25.33 8.65 -9.95
CA VAL A 127 26.71 9.05 -10.25
C VAL A 127 26.67 10.16 -11.28
N SER A 128 27.36 11.26 -11.00
CA SER A 128 27.30 12.46 -11.86
C SER A 128 27.85 12.30 -13.28
N HIS A 129 28.52 11.17 -13.58
CA HIS A 129 29.15 10.86 -14.86
C HIS A 129 28.86 9.42 -15.30
N LYS A 130 28.95 9.16 -16.60
CA LYS A 130 28.71 7.82 -17.15
C LYS A 130 29.91 6.89 -16.95
N PRO A 131 29.68 5.57 -16.83
CA PRO A 131 30.77 4.60 -16.64
C PRO A 131 31.80 4.54 -17.78
N ASP A 132 31.43 4.88 -19.01
CA ASP A 132 32.28 4.83 -20.20
C ASP A 132 33.06 6.13 -20.47
N GLU A 133 32.82 7.17 -19.68
CA GLU A 133 33.57 8.42 -19.78
C GLU A 133 35.02 8.22 -19.31
N LYS A 134 35.95 8.88 -20.00
CA LYS A 134 37.38 8.82 -19.67
C LYS A 134 37.68 9.62 -18.42
N ILE A 135 38.65 9.14 -17.63
CA ILE A 135 39.19 9.89 -16.51
C ILE A 135 40.21 10.92 -17.01
N THR A 136 40.14 12.12 -16.45
CA THR A 136 41.04 13.24 -16.77
C THR A 136 41.53 13.89 -15.47
N GLU A 137 42.68 14.54 -15.55
CA GLU A 137 43.28 15.21 -14.38
C GLU A 137 42.33 16.24 -13.74
N GLY A 138 42.15 16.15 -12.43
CA GLY A 138 41.27 17.03 -11.65
C GLY A 138 39.77 16.74 -11.82
N LEU A 139 39.39 15.59 -12.36
CA LEU A 139 37.98 15.18 -12.50
C LEU A 139 37.29 15.17 -11.13
N THR A 140 36.08 15.72 -11.05
CA THR A 140 35.26 15.69 -9.84
C THR A 140 34.02 14.82 -10.05
N LEU A 141 33.86 13.78 -9.22
CA LEU A 141 32.74 12.85 -9.23
C LEU A 141 31.85 13.09 -8.01
N SER A 142 30.53 13.08 -8.20
CA SER A 142 29.55 13.05 -7.10
C SER A 142 28.83 11.71 -7.13
N ILE A 143 28.71 11.07 -5.98
CA ILE A 143 28.02 9.79 -5.79
C ILE A 143 27.01 9.96 -4.67
N ASP A 144 25.73 9.92 -5.01
CA ASP A 144 24.65 9.87 -4.04
C ASP A 144 24.26 8.41 -3.79
N LYS A 145 24.53 7.93 -2.57
CA LYS A 145 24.32 6.54 -2.19
C LYS A 145 22.85 6.22 -2.05
N ALA A 146 22.44 5.18 -2.76
CA ALA A 146 21.08 4.69 -2.64
C ALA A 146 20.86 3.95 -1.33
N PHE A 147 19.68 4.14 -0.77
CA PHE A 147 19.19 3.43 0.39
C PHE A 147 17.78 2.91 0.14
N GLN A 148 17.40 1.88 0.89
CA GLN A 148 16.05 1.32 0.80
C GLN A 148 15.09 2.09 1.71
N VAL A 149 13.95 2.49 1.15
CA VAL A 149 12.85 3.16 1.86
C VAL A 149 11.67 2.23 1.95
N ALA A 150 11.16 2.01 3.16
CA ALA A 150 9.98 1.20 3.38
C ALA A 150 8.71 2.00 3.04
N VAL A 151 7.95 1.53 2.04
CA VAL A 151 6.69 2.12 1.62
C VAL A 151 5.57 1.10 1.79
N ASN A 152 4.49 1.49 2.47
CA ASN A 152 3.25 0.74 2.55
C ASN A 152 2.18 1.48 1.74
N ASP A 153 1.91 0.99 0.54
CA ASP A 153 0.92 1.58 -0.36
C ASP A 153 -0.39 0.79 -0.31
N GLY A 154 -1.41 1.32 0.36
CA GLY A 154 -2.72 0.69 0.39
C GLY A 154 -2.76 -0.67 1.10
N GLY A 155 -1.74 -0.99 1.91
CA GLY A 155 -1.51 -2.31 2.49
C GLY A 155 -0.42 -3.13 1.79
N ASN A 156 -0.01 -2.76 0.58
CA ASN A 156 1.10 -3.38 -0.14
C ASN A 156 2.45 -2.84 0.37
N LYS A 157 3.21 -3.69 1.08
CA LYS A 157 4.50 -3.33 1.66
C LYS A 157 5.63 -3.61 0.66
N GLN A 158 6.44 -2.61 0.38
CA GLN A 158 7.59 -2.69 -0.51
C GLN A 158 8.78 -1.90 0.02
N LYS A 159 9.96 -2.20 -0.52
CA LYS A 159 11.19 -1.44 -0.30
C LYS A 159 11.64 -0.86 -1.62
N LEU A 160 11.82 0.46 -1.66
CA LEU A 160 12.19 1.18 -2.87
C LEU A 160 13.61 1.73 -2.72
N TRP A 161 14.44 1.59 -3.75
CA TRP A 161 15.75 2.22 -3.80
C TRP A 161 15.61 3.71 -4.10
N TYR A 162 16.38 4.53 -3.38
CA TYR A 162 16.31 5.98 -3.52
C TYR A 162 17.62 6.63 -3.08
N THR A 163 18.03 7.70 -3.76
CA THR A 163 19.32 8.39 -3.54
C THR A 163 19.22 9.66 -2.69
N GLY A 164 18.00 10.10 -2.36
CA GLY A 164 17.76 11.26 -1.48
C GLY A 164 16.86 12.32 -2.10
N GLY A 165 16.41 13.27 -1.28
CA GLY A 165 15.45 14.31 -1.67
C GLY A 165 14.07 14.11 -1.04
N THR A 166 13.02 14.56 -1.72
CA THR A 166 11.67 14.64 -1.13
C THR A 166 10.81 13.39 -1.34
N VAL A 167 9.80 13.21 -0.50
CA VAL A 167 8.78 12.17 -0.67
C VAL A 167 8.14 12.24 -2.07
N GLN A 168 7.85 13.44 -2.58
CA GLN A 168 7.30 13.62 -3.91
C GLN A 168 8.19 13.02 -5.01
N GLN A 169 9.50 13.24 -4.92
CA GLN A 169 10.47 12.73 -5.88
C GLN A 169 10.61 11.20 -5.77
N LEU A 170 10.60 10.64 -4.56
CA LEU A 170 10.54 9.18 -4.34
C LEU A 170 9.33 8.55 -5.01
N LEU A 171 8.12 9.10 -4.78
CA LEU A 171 6.90 8.56 -5.37
C LEU A 171 6.92 8.65 -6.90
N LYS A 172 7.36 9.80 -7.44
CA LYS A 172 7.44 10.02 -8.89
C LYS A 172 8.43 9.06 -9.59
N SER A 173 9.64 8.90 -9.03
CA SER A 173 10.67 8.02 -9.59
C SER A 173 10.27 6.54 -9.57
N ASN A 174 9.40 6.15 -8.62
CA ASN A 174 8.87 4.79 -8.50
C ASN A 174 7.47 4.63 -9.10
N HIS A 175 7.01 5.59 -9.92
CA HIS A 175 5.71 5.56 -10.60
C HIS A 175 4.48 5.42 -9.68
N ILE A 176 4.59 5.86 -8.44
CA ILE A 176 3.48 5.90 -7.48
C ILE A 176 2.76 7.24 -7.63
N SER A 177 1.55 7.20 -8.18
CA SER A 177 0.68 8.38 -8.29
C SER A 177 -0.32 8.44 -7.16
N LEU A 178 -0.65 9.63 -6.65
CA LEU A 178 -1.67 9.85 -5.62
C LEU A 178 -2.93 10.44 -6.23
N ASN A 179 -4.10 9.94 -5.81
CA ASN A 179 -5.37 10.59 -6.12
C ASN A 179 -5.68 11.66 -5.08
N LYS A 180 -6.52 12.64 -5.43
CA LYS A 180 -6.93 13.74 -4.54
C LYS A 180 -7.41 13.30 -3.14
N PRO A 181 -8.18 12.21 -2.95
CA PRO A 181 -8.62 11.80 -1.62
C PRO A 181 -7.59 10.94 -0.88
N ASP A 182 -6.52 10.48 -1.53
CA ASP A 182 -5.48 9.68 -0.88
C ASP A 182 -4.77 10.48 0.20
N ARG A 183 -4.30 9.79 1.24
CA ARG A 183 -3.64 10.43 2.39
C ARG A 183 -2.34 9.74 2.72
N MET A 184 -1.43 10.48 3.34
CA MET A 184 -0.12 9.98 3.74
C MET A 184 0.19 10.37 5.18
N ASN A 185 1.09 9.63 5.81
CA ASN A 185 1.60 9.96 7.15
C ASN A 185 2.76 10.97 7.12
N VAL A 186 3.21 11.38 5.95
CA VAL A 186 4.32 12.33 5.70
C VAL A 186 3.89 13.34 4.64
N ASP A 187 4.50 14.52 4.63
CA ASP A 187 4.29 15.53 3.59
C ASP A 187 5.07 15.19 2.32
N LEU A 188 4.60 15.69 1.17
CA LEU A 188 5.28 15.51 -0.12
C LEU A 188 6.67 16.19 -0.16
N ASN A 189 6.87 17.25 0.63
CA ASN A 189 8.12 18.00 0.68
C ASN A 189 9.09 17.49 1.77
N ASP A 190 8.66 16.55 2.61
CA ASP A 190 9.51 15.98 3.65
C ASP A 190 10.72 15.28 3.02
N GLN A 191 11.89 15.46 3.63
CA GLN A 191 13.11 14.76 3.22
C GLN A 191 13.03 13.28 3.58
N VAL A 192 13.43 12.43 2.65
CA VAL A 192 13.40 10.98 2.83
C VAL A 192 14.75 10.48 3.34
N SER A 193 14.70 9.64 4.38
CA SER A 193 15.84 8.90 4.90
C SER A 193 15.52 7.41 4.93
N ALA A 194 16.53 6.55 5.13
CA ALA A 194 16.35 5.10 5.22
C ALA A 194 15.35 4.66 6.30
N ASN A 195 15.20 5.48 7.35
CA ASN A 195 14.33 5.19 8.48
C ASN A 195 12.96 5.86 8.39
N THR A 196 12.65 6.60 7.32
CA THR A 196 11.37 7.28 7.15
C THR A 196 10.29 6.26 6.75
N PRO A 197 9.32 5.91 7.63
CA PRO A 197 8.27 4.97 7.25
C PRO A 197 7.20 5.71 6.44
N ILE A 198 7.00 5.34 5.17
CA ILE A 198 6.00 5.96 4.31
C ILE A 198 4.77 5.06 4.23
N LYS A 199 3.60 5.59 4.54
CA LYS A 199 2.30 4.93 4.47
C LYS A 199 1.37 5.76 3.62
N ILE A 200 0.84 5.14 2.57
CA ILE A 200 -0.16 5.73 1.68
C ILE A 200 -1.49 5.02 1.98
N ILE A 201 -2.49 5.81 2.33
CA ILE A 201 -3.87 5.37 2.52
C ILE A 201 -4.62 5.68 1.23
N ARG A 202 -5.02 4.63 0.51
CA ARG A 202 -5.77 4.74 -0.74
C ARG A 202 -7.24 4.92 -0.43
N VAL A 203 -7.81 6.04 -0.88
CA VAL A 203 -9.20 6.40 -0.57
C VAL A 203 -10.02 6.37 -1.86
N LYS A 204 -11.11 5.60 -1.84
CA LYS A 204 -12.06 5.50 -2.95
C LYS A 204 -13.47 5.75 -2.44
N LYS A 205 -14.19 6.63 -3.13
CA LYS A 205 -15.63 6.81 -2.97
C LYS A 205 -16.35 6.05 -4.08
N ALA A 206 -17.42 5.35 -3.74
CA ALA A 206 -18.25 4.61 -4.69
C ALA A 206 -19.71 4.67 -4.26
N GLU A 207 -20.62 4.69 -5.23
CA GLU A 207 -22.05 4.60 -4.96
C GLU A 207 -22.46 3.14 -4.73
N ASP A 208 -23.32 2.93 -3.74
CA ASP A 208 -23.94 1.65 -3.41
C ASP A 208 -25.46 1.83 -3.36
N VAL A 209 -26.18 1.11 -4.22
CA VAL A 209 -27.63 1.24 -4.36
C VAL A 209 -28.29 0.05 -3.69
N VAL A 210 -29.05 0.33 -2.63
CA VAL A 210 -29.75 -0.67 -1.82
C VAL A 210 -31.26 -0.50 -2.01
N LYS A 211 -31.97 -1.61 -2.20
CA LYS A 211 -33.44 -1.63 -2.25
C LYS A 211 -33.96 -2.20 -0.93
N GLU A 212 -34.89 -1.47 -0.32
CA GLU A 212 -35.53 -1.88 0.93
C GLU A 212 -37.06 -1.88 0.76
N PRO A 213 -37.78 -2.77 1.46
CA PRO A 213 -39.24 -2.75 1.45
C PRO A 213 -39.77 -1.52 2.19
N LEU A 214 -40.76 -0.86 1.61
CA LEU A 214 -41.51 0.23 2.24
C LEU A 214 -42.80 -0.35 2.83
N ALA A 215 -42.88 -0.44 4.16
CA ALA A 215 -44.03 -1.02 4.84
C ALA A 215 -45.35 -0.30 4.48
N PHE A 216 -46.42 -1.05 4.28
CA PHE A 216 -47.77 -0.48 4.15
C PHE A 216 -48.37 -0.09 5.50
N LYS A 217 -49.30 0.86 5.46
CA LYS A 217 -50.12 1.25 6.62
C LYS A 217 -51.38 0.38 6.69
N THR A 218 -51.93 0.20 7.89
CA THR A 218 -53.23 -0.46 8.10
C THR A 218 -54.27 0.57 8.46
N GLU A 219 -55.36 0.62 7.71
CA GLU A 219 -56.52 1.48 7.94
C GLU A 219 -57.73 0.64 8.35
N ARG A 220 -58.41 1.08 9.42
CA ARG A 220 -59.60 0.43 9.96
C ARG A 220 -60.82 1.28 9.62
N LYS A 221 -61.80 0.69 8.92
CA LYS A 221 -63.01 1.37 8.45
C LYS A 221 -64.25 0.75 9.06
N GLU A 222 -65.13 1.57 9.63
CA GLU A 222 -66.39 1.08 10.17
C GLU A 222 -67.34 0.61 9.06
N ASP A 223 -68.02 -0.52 9.29
CA ASP A 223 -69.01 -1.10 8.38
C ASP A 223 -70.27 -1.48 9.16
N SER A 224 -71.36 -0.76 8.90
CA SER A 224 -72.65 -0.98 9.56
C SER A 224 -73.41 -2.21 9.05
N SER A 225 -72.92 -2.88 8.01
CA SER A 225 -73.47 -4.16 7.54
C SER A 225 -72.91 -5.35 8.34
N LEU A 226 -71.74 -5.20 8.94
CA LEU A 226 -71.04 -6.21 9.73
C LEU A 226 -71.47 -6.18 11.20
N ALA A 227 -71.62 -7.35 11.82
CA ALA A 227 -72.00 -7.43 13.23
C ALA A 227 -70.92 -6.82 14.13
N LYS A 228 -71.34 -6.15 15.21
CA LYS A 228 -70.40 -5.50 16.14
C LYS A 228 -69.35 -6.49 16.65
N GLY A 229 -68.07 -6.20 16.38
CA GLY A 229 -66.93 -7.02 16.77
C GLY A 229 -66.41 -7.98 15.68
N GLU A 230 -67.10 -8.10 14.55
CA GLU A 230 -66.57 -8.81 13.38
C GLU A 230 -65.57 -7.93 12.63
N GLU A 231 -64.45 -8.53 12.20
CA GLU A 231 -63.47 -7.89 11.31
C GLU A 231 -63.45 -8.61 9.96
N ARG A 232 -63.35 -7.85 8.88
CA ARG A 232 -63.16 -8.39 7.52
C ARG A 232 -62.05 -7.62 6.82
N ILE A 233 -61.06 -8.33 6.30
CA ILE A 233 -60.03 -7.72 5.46
C ILE A 233 -60.66 -7.38 4.10
N ILE A 234 -60.60 -6.11 3.71
CA ILE A 234 -61.10 -5.58 2.44
C ILE A 234 -59.97 -5.48 1.41
N SER A 235 -58.75 -5.19 1.88
CA SER A 235 -57.52 -5.15 1.09
C SER A 235 -56.37 -5.63 1.97
N GLU A 236 -55.54 -6.57 1.51
CA GLU A 236 -54.42 -7.11 2.28
C GLU A 236 -53.26 -6.13 2.46
N GLY A 237 -53.20 -5.09 1.62
CA GLY A 237 -52.05 -4.20 1.53
C GLY A 237 -50.83 -4.87 0.88
N GLU A 238 -49.90 -4.06 0.38
CA GLU A 238 -48.67 -4.53 -0.27
C GLU A 238 -47.53 -3.59 0.08
N ASN A 239 -46.36 -4.13 0.42
CA ASN A 239 -45.18 -3.30 0.64
C ASN A 239 -44.77 -2.62 -0.67
N GLY A 240 -44.40 -1.35 -0.56
CA GLY A 240 -43.73 -0.65 -1.63
C GLY A 240 -42.24 -0.98 -1.66
N THR A 241 -41.49 -0.27 -2.50
CA THR A 241 -40.04 -0.37 -2.60
C THR A 241 -39.42 1.02 -2.50
N VAL A 242 -38.49 1.20 -1.58
CA VAL A 242 -37.63 2.38 -1.50
C VAL A 242 -36.21 2.03 -1.96
N VAL A 243 -35.64 2.88 -2.81
CA VAL A 243 -34.28 2.78 -3.31
C VAL A 243 -33.43 3.82 -2.57
N LYS A 244 -32.41 3.36 -1.86
CA LYS A 244 -31.45 4.21 -1.15
C LYS A 244 -30.11 4.13 -1.83
N THR A 245 -29.55 5.27 -2.20
CA THR A 245 -28.21 5.38 -2.76
C THR A 245 -27.27 5.93 -1.70
N TYR A 246 -26.22 5.17 -1.41
CA TYR A 246 -25.19 5.53 -0.43
C TYR A 246 -23.89 5.90 -1.13
N GLU A 247 -23.22 6.96 -0.71
CA GLU A 247 -21.80 7.17 -1.00
C GLU A 247 -20.98 6.38 0.03
N VAL A 248 -20.30 5.32 -0.42
CA VAL A 248 -19.45 4.47 0.40
C VAL A 248 -18.00 4.94 0.27
N THR A 249 -17.38 5.26 1.40
CA THR A 249 -15.94 5.57 1.47
C THR A 249 -15.16 4.32 1.86
N LYS A 250 -14.19 3.94 1.03
CA LYS A 250 -13.28 2.81 1.24
C LYS A 250 -11.85 3.30 1.41
N GLU A 251 -11.19 2.81 2.45
CA GLU A 251 -9.76 3.04 2.72
C GLU A 251 -9.02 1.72 2.60
N ASN A 252 -8.00 1.67 1.73
CA ASN A 252 -7.24 0.45 1.46
C ASN A 252 -8.15 -0.74 1.10
N GLY A 253 -9.23 -0.46 0.36
CA GLY A 253 -10.25 -1.42 -0.06
C GLY A 253 -11.30 -1.78 1.00
N LYS A 254 -11.16 -1.32 2.25
CA LYS A 254 -12.11 -1.61 3.34
C LYS A 254 -13.09 -0.45 3.51
N GLU A 255 -14.39 -0.75 3.61
CA GLU A 255 -15.41 0.25 3.92
C GLU A 255 -15.18 0.83 5.32
N VAL A 256 -15.04 2.16 5.40
CA VAL A 256 -14.88 2.90 6.66
C VAL A 256 -16.10 3.74 7.01
N GLY A 257 -16.98 3.98 6.04
CA GLY A 257 -18.20 4.72 6.23
C GLY A 257 -19.08 4.72 4.98
N ARG A 258 -20.36 5.03 5.19
CA ARG A 258 -21.34 5.27 4.13
C ARG A 258 -22.26 6.41 4.53
N GLU A 259 -22.67 7.22 3.56
CA GLU A 259 -23.59 8.34 3.73
C GLU A 259 -24.77 8.18 2.77
N LEU A 260 -26.01 8.36 3.25
CA LEU A 260 -27.19 8.32 2.39
C LEU A 260 -27.26 9.61 1.58
N ILE A 261 -27.13 9.52 0.25
CA ILE A 261 -27.11 10.69 -0.64
C ILE A 261 -28.41 10.84 -1.45
N ALA A 262 -29.17 9.76 -1.62
CA ALA A 262 -30.49 9.80 -2.26
C ALA A 262 -31.42 8.71 -1.70
N GLU A 263 -32.69 9.04 -1.58
CA GLU A 263 -33.77 8.10 -1.25
C GLU A 263 -34.94 8.37 -2.20
N GLU A 264 -35.37 7.34 -2.91
CA GLU A 264 -36.46 7.42 -3.89
C GLU A 264 -37.47 6.29 -3.65
N ILE A 265 -38.76 6.63 -3.54
CA ILE A 265 -39.82 5.64 -3.52
C ILE A 265 -40.04 5.16 -4.96
N LYS A 266 -39.59 3.95 -5.26
CA LYS A 266 -39.76 3.35 -6.59
C LYS A 266 -41.18 2.80 -6.79
N GLU A 267 -41.74 2.23 -5.73
CA GLU A 267 -43.10 1.68 -5.70
C GLU A 267 -43.76 2.10 -4.38
N GLU A 268 -44.93 2.73 -4.46
CA GLU A 268 -45.69 3.10 -3.25
C GLU A 268 -46.28 1.86 -2.57
N SER A 269 -46.40 1.91 -1.24
CA SER A 269 -47.07 0.84 -0.50
C SER A 269 -48.59 0.97 -0.59
N LYS A 270 -49.29 -0.16 -0.72
CA LYS A 270 -50.75 -0.22 -0.75
C LYS A 270 -51.27 -0.46 0.66
N THR A 271 -52.16 0.39 1.14
CA THR A 271 -52.75 0.28 2.49
C THR A 271 -53.56 -1.01 2.67
N LYS A 272 -53.36 -1.69 3.80
CA LYS A 272 -54.23 -2.79 4.25
C LYS A 272 -55.48 -2.20 4.86
N VAL A 273 -56.66 -2.60 4.37
CA VAL A 273 -57.95 -2.07 4.84
C VAL A 273 -58.71 -3.17 5.56
N ILE A 274 -59.09 -2.91 6.82
CA ILE A 274 -59.87 -3.82 7.66
C ILE A 274 -61.21 -3.15 7.97
N ALA A 275 -62.32 -3.76 7.54
CA ALA A 275 -63.66 -3.36 7.93
C ALA A 275 -63.98 -3.88 9.33
N ILE A 276 -64.51 -3.03 10.20
CA ILE A 276 -64.93 -3.38 11.56
C ILE A 276 -66.44 -3.20 11.67
N GLY A 277 -67.13 -4.25 12.08
CA GLY A 277 -68.57 -4.22 12.24
C GLY A 277 -69.07 -3.28 13.33
N THR A 278 -70.10 -2.50 13.00
CA THR A 278 -70.78 -1.60 13.95
C THR A 278 -72.27 -1.92 14.08
N LYS A 279 -72.79 -2.92 13.38
CA LYS A 279 -74.20 -3.32 13.47
C LYS A 279 -74.52 -3.82 14.87
N ALA A 280 -75.35 -3.08 15.59
CA ALA A 280 -75.81 -3.47 16.92
C ALA A 280 -76.61 -4.79 16.84
N PRO A 281 -76.44 -5.70 17.81
CA PRO A 281 -77.25 -6.90 17.86
C PRO A 281 -78.73 -6.52 18.03
N GLU A 282 -79.60 -7.10 17.21
CA GLU A 282 -81.04 -6.99 17.41
C GLU A 282 -81.39 -7.59 18.77
N GLN A 283 -81.92 -6.78 19.69
CA GLN A 283 -82.40 -7.26 20.98
C GLN A 283 -83.55 -8.24 20.76
N ARG A 284 -83.30 -9.54 20.94
CA ARG A 284 -84.38 -10.49 21.24
C ARG A 284 -84.83 -10.24 22.67
N THR A 285 -86.05 -9.73 22.80
CA THR A 285 -86.79 -9.74 24.06
C THR A 285 -87.31 -11.15 24.31
N ASP A 286 -86.52 -12.01 24.96
CA ASP A 286 -87.07 -13.20 25.61
C ASP A 286 -86.79 -13.12 27.11
N LEU A 287 -87.89 -12.97 27.83
CA LEU A 287 -88.00 -12.97 29.28
C LEU A 287 -87.90 -14.40 29.82
N ALA A 288 -87.30 -14.46 31.01
CA ALA A 288 -87.64 -15.37 32.11
C ALA A 288 -86.78 -16.63 32.35
N THR A 289 -86.11 -16.59 33.52
CA THR A 289 -86.25 -17.52 34.67
C THR A 289 -84.96 -18.21 35.14
N LEU A 290 -84.73 -18.03 36.45
CA LEU A 290 -83.68 -18.53 37.32
C LEU A 290 -83.70 -20.07 37.46
N ALA A 291 -82.51 -20.71 37.55
CA ALA A 291 -82.15 -21.64 38.64
C ALA A 291 -80.74 -22.25 38.48
N SER A 292 -79.93 -22.05 39.53
CA SER A 292 -79.03 -22.99 40.22
C SER A 292 -77.97 -23.85 39.49
N THR A 293 -76.72 -23.50 39.81
CA THR A 293 -75.60 -24.34 40.32
C THR A 293 -74.94 -25.45 39.50
N THR A 294 -73.61 -25.45 39.67
CA THR A 294 -72.59 -26.53 39.69
C THR A 294 -71.78 -26.87 38.43
N LYS A 295 -70.53 -26.40 38.48
CA LYS A 295 -69.25 -27.11 38.25
C LYS A 295 -68.99 -27.79 36.90
N SER A 296 -67.96 -27.22 36.27
CA SER A 296 -66.73 -27.86 35.77
C SER A 296 -66.79 -28.77 34.54
N ASN A 297 -65.82 -28.49 33.67
CA ASN A 297 -65.09 -29.38 32.78
C ASN A 297 -65.61 -29.61 31.34
N THR A 298 -64.90 -28.91 30.45
CA THR A 298 -64.13 -29.48 29.33
C THR A 298 -64.87 -29.87 28.04
N ALA A 299 -64.16 -29.59 26.94
CA ALA A 299 -64.22 -30.21 25.61
C ALA A 299 -64.95 -29.41 24.51
N LEU A 300 -64.14 -28.65 23.78
CA LEU A 300 -64.35 -28.27 22.38
C LEU A 300 -63.93 -29.45 21.47
N GLU A 301 -64.77 -29.78 20.47
CA GLU A 301 -64.37 -30.38 19.19
C GLU A 301 -64.99 -29.54 18.05
N LYS A 302 -64.16 -28.88 17.20
CA LYS A 302 -63.82 -29.20 15.77
C LYS A 302 -65.02 -29.09 14.80
N GLN A 303 -64.99 -28.50 13.60
CA GLN A 303 -64.01 -27.97 12.61
C GLN A 303 -64.85 -27.35 11.43
N PRO A 304 -64.35 -26.86 10.23
CA PRO A 304 -62.98 -26.74 9.70
C PRO A 304 -62.59 -25.40 8.96
N VAL A 305 -61.26 -25.13 8.97
CA VAL A 305 -60.33 -24.77 7.87
C VAL A 305 -60.42 -23.40 7.14
N ALA A 306 -59.41 -22.56 7.40
CA ALA A 306 -58.65 -21.81 6.38
C ALA A 306 -57.17 -21.70 6.80
N LYS A 307 -56.27 -21.86 5.83
CA LYS A 307 -54.82 -22.10 5.98
C LYS A 307 -54.10 -20.79 6.35
N GLN A 308 -53.59 -20.69 7.58
CA GLN A 308 -52.73 -19.58 8.05
C GLN A 308 -51.27 -20.03 8.13
N GLU A 309 -50.36 -19.12 7.76
CA GLU A 309 -48.94 -19.21 8.08
C GLU A 309 -48.77 -19.41 9.59
N GLN A 310 -47.98 -20.40 9.96
CA GLN A 310 -47.79 -20.80 11.35
C GLN A 310 -47.03 -19.70 12.10
N GLU A 311 -47.76 -18.89 12.86
CA GLU A 311 -47.21 -18.21 14.02
C GLU A 311 -46.55 -19.27 14.93
N PRO A 312 -45.30 -19.07 15.38
CA PRO A 312 -44.66 -20.02 16.27
C PRO A 312 -45.51 -20.20 17.54
N ASN A 313 -45.91 -21.44 17.81
CA ASN A 313 -46.60 -21.82 19.05
C ASN A 313 -45.60 -21.67 20.21
N GLY A 314 -45.73 -20.58 20.96
CA GLY A 314 -44.74 -20.23 21.95
C GLY A 314 -45.18 -19.13 22.90
N ARG A 315 -44.62 -19.10 24.11
CA ARG A 315 -44.88 -18.01 25.06
C ARG A 315 -44.35 -16.70 24.49
N VAL A 316 -45.24 -15.73 24.26
CA VAL A 316 -44.90 -14.41 23.72
C VAL A 316 -44.53 -13.44 24.84
N LEU A 317 -43.41 -12.75 24.70
CA LEU A 317 -42.91 -11.72 25.60
C LEU A 317 -42.68 -10.41 24.82
N HIS A 318 -43.13 -9.29 25.38
CA HIS A 318 -42.75 -7.96 24.90
C HIS A 318 -41.52 -7.49 25.67
N MET A 319 -40.40 -7.29 24.97
CA MET A 319 -39.09 -7.04 25.58
C MET A 319 -38.45 -5.78 25.01
N THR A 320 -37.57 -5.14 25.78
CA THR A 320 -36.68 -4.10 25.26
C THR A 320 -35.41 -4.76 24.72
N ALA A 321 -35.13 -4.60 23.43
CA ALA A 321 -33.90 -5.06 22.81
C ALA A 321 -32.88 -3.92 22.70
N SER A 322 -31.64 -4.21 23.07
CA SER A 322 -30.45 -3.49 22.62
C SER A 322 -29.60 -4.39 21.70
N ALA A 323 -28.47 -3.89 21.22
CA ALA A 323 -27.52 -4.67 20.43
C ALA A 323 -26.11 -4.60 21.01
N TYR A 324 -25.37 -5.70 20.85
CA TYR A 324 -23.95 -5.79 21.22
C TYR A 324 -23.12 -6.46 20.11
N THR A 325 -21.81 -6.32 20.23
CA THR A 325 -20.85 -6.98 19.34
C THR A 325 -19.77 -7.66 20.16
N ALA A 326 -19.15 -8.71 19.64
CA ALA A 326 -18.00 -9.35 20.27
C ALA A 326 -16.75 -8.47 20.31
N SER A 327 -16.64 -7.51 19.37
CA SER A 327 -15.47 -6.66 19.18
C SER A 327 -15.50 -5.38 20.03
N CYS A 328 -15.57 -5.53 21.36
CA CYS A 328 -15.47 -4.44 22.33
C CYS A 328 -14.20 -4.53 23.20
N SER A 329 -13.71 -3.38 23.68
CA SER A 329 -12.55 -3.31 24.56
C SER A 329 -12.82 -4.08 25.86
N GLY A 330 -12.10 -5.19 26.09
CA GLY A 330 -12.29 -6.06 27.26
C GLY A 330 -13.26 -7.23 27.06
N CYS A 331 -13.86 -7.39 25.87
CA CYS A 331 -14.75 -8.50 25.57
C CYS A 331 -13.94 -9.74 25.16
N SER A 332 -14.26 -10.89 25.76
CA SER A 332 -13.61 -12.17 25.44
C SER A 332 -14.01 -12.72 24.07
N GLY A 333 -15.16 -12.28 23.56
CA GLY A 333 -15.77 -12.81 22.34
C GLY A 333 -16.44 -14.19 22.52
N PHE A 334 -16.56 -14.68 23.75
CA PHE A 334 -17.27 -15.91 24.08
C PHE A 334 -18.57 -15.60 24.82
N THR A 335 -19.66 -16.25 24.42
CA THR A 335 -20.92 -16.20 25.18
C THR A 335 -20.83 -17.02 26.47
N THR A 336 -21.77 -16.82 27.39
CA THR A 336 -21.91 -17.62 28.62
C THR A 336 -22.01 -19.13 28.35
N THR A 337 -22.63 -19.53 27.23
CA THR A 337 -22.72 -20.94 26.79
C THR A 337 -21.47 -21.44 26.03
N GLY A 338 -20.47 -20.58 25.80
CA GLY A 338 -19.19 -20.94 25.19
C GLY A 338 -19.11 -20.75 23.67
N ILE A 339 -20.06 -20.07 23.05
CA ILE A 339 -20.04 -19.81 21.60
C ILE A 339 -18.97 -18.74 21.31
N ASN A 340 -18.01 -19.07 20.45
CA ASN A 340 -16.99 -18.13 19.97
C ASN A 340 -17.57 -17.25 18.85
N LEU A 341 -17.85 -16.00 19.17
CA LEU A 341 -18.45 -15.01 18.26
C LEU A 341 -17.42 -14.36 17.32
N HIS A 342 -16.13 -14.46 17.60
CA HIS A 342 -15.10 -14.06 16.62
C HIS A 342 -14.96 -15.09 15.50
N ALA A 343 -15.10 -16.38 15.82
CA ALA A 343 -15.15 -17.45 14.83
C ALA A 343 -16.51 -17.52 14.11
N ASN A 344 -17.60 -17.14 14.78
CA ASN A 344 -18.96 -17.16 14.26
C ASN A 344 -19.61 -15.77 14.38
N PRO A 345 -19.14 -14.76 13.62
CA PRO A 345 -19.63 -13.39 13.75
C PRO A 345 -21.10 -13.23 13.31
N GLY A 346 -21.64 -14.16 12.53
CA GLY A 346 -23.04 -14.19 12.13
C GLY A 346 -23.94 -15.06 13.01
N ALA A 347 -23.48 -15.47 14.20
CA ALA A 347 -24.29 -16.31 15.08
C ALA A 347 -25.53 -15.55 15.57
N ASN A 348 -26.72 -16.11 15.34
CA ASN A 348 -27.97 -15.57 15.86
C ASN A 348 -28.11 -15.91 17.34
N VAL A 349 -27.41 -15.16 18.19
CA VAL A 349 -27.46 -15.31 19.64
C VAL A 349 -27.93 -14.04 20.33
N ILE A 350 -28.58 -14.22 21.47
CA ILE A 350 -29.00 -13.12 22.34
C ILE A 350 -28.46 -13.30 23.76
N ALA A 351 -28.19 -12.18 24.41
CA ALA A 351 -28.02 -12.11 25.85
C ALA A 351 -29.38 -11.90 26.53
N VAL A 352 -29.65 -12.65 27.59
CA VAL A 352 -30.95 -12.66 28.29
C VAL A 352 -30.78 -12.65 29.82
N ASP A 353 -31.86 -12.34 30.52
CA ASP A 353 -32.01 -12.73 31.91
C ASP A 353 -32.41 -14.21 31.97
N SER A 354 -31.49 -15.06 32.45
CA SER A 354 -31.70 -16.52 32.54
C SER A 354 -32.89 -16.96 33.41
N SER A 355 -33.39 -16.09 34.29
CA SER A 355 -34.60 -16.35 35.08
C SER A 355 -35.90 -16.12 34.30
N VAL A 356 -35.85 -15.36 33.20
CA VAL A 356 -36.99 -15.08 32.31
C VAL A 356 -36.96 -15.97 31.08
N ILE A 357 -35.81 -16.09 30.43
CA ILE A 357 -35.54 -16.97 29.29
C ILE A 357 -34.30 -17.82 29.63
N PRO A 358 -34.45 -19.13 29.91
CA PRO A 358 -33.31 -20.00 30.21
C PRO A 358 -32.27 -20.02 29.07
N LEU A 359 -30.99 -20.17 29.41
CA LEU A 359 -29.95 -20.36 28.40
C LEU A 359 -30.18 -21.66 27.61
N GLY A 360 -29.88 -21.62 26.30
CA GLY A 360 -30.16 -22.69 25.34
C GLY A 360 -31.55 -22.62 24.70
N THR A 361 -32.44 -21.77 25.21
CA THR A 361 -33.79 -21.61 24.64
C THR A 361 -33.73 -20.99 23.24
N HIS A 362 -34.46 -21.59 22.29
CA HIS A 362 -34.67 -21.01 20.97
C HIS A 362 -35.82 -20.00 21.03
N VAL A 363 -35.63 -18.85 20.39
CA VAL A 363 -36.65 -17.79 20.36
C VAL A 363 -36.79 -17.25 18.94
N TYR A 364 -37.99 -16.85 18.57
CA TYR A 364 -38.26 -16.08 17.37
C TYR A 364 -38.48 -14.61 17.75
N ILE A 365 -37.67 -13.71 17.17
CA ILE A 365 -37.81 -12.26 17.36
C ILE A 365 -38.49 -11.70 16.11
N GLU A 366 -39.67 -11.10 16.29
CA GLU A 366 -40.48 -10.56 15.19
C GLU A 366 -39.66 -9.55 14.36
N GLY A 367 -39.51 -9.85 13.07
CA GLY A 367 -38.74 -9.04 12.13
C GLY A 367 -37.23 -9.32 12.07
N TYR A 368 -36.70 -10.24 12.89
CA TYR A 368 -35.26 -10.59 12.91
C TYR A 368 -34.99 -12.08 12.72
N GLY A 369 -35.95 -12.95 13.05
CA GLY A 369 -35.84 -14.38 12.84
C GLY A 369 -35.53 -15.15 14.13
N GLU A 370 -34.98 -16.35 13.98
CA GLU A 370 -34.71 -17.27 15.09
C GLU A 370 -33.32 -17.03 15.71
N TYR A 371 -33.27 -17.03 17.03
CA TYR A 371 -32.07 -16.81 17.86
C TYR A 371 -32.00 -17.82 19.00
N VAL A 372 -30.80 -18.03 19.53
CA VAL A 372 -30.56 -18.83 20.73
C VAL A 372 -30.18 -17.93 21.90
N ALA A 373 -30.82 -18.14 23.05
CA ALA A 373 -30.42 -17.55 24.33
C ALA A 373 -29.07 -18.12 24.79
N ALA A 374 -27.97 -17.50 24.38
CA ALA A 374 -26.64 -18.06 24.54
C ALA A 374 -25.76 -17.30 25.55
N ASP A 375 -26.18 -16.10 25.94
CA ASP A 375 -25.36 -15.20 26.75
C ASP A 375 -26.14 -14.52 27.89
N THR A 376 -25.40 -13.92 28.81
CA THR A 376 -25.93 -13.08 29.88
C THR A 376 -25.09 -11.81 29.97
N GLY A 377 -25.71 -10.69 30.33
CA GLY A 377 -25.01 -9.41 30.48
C GLY A 377 -25.39 -8.76 31.79
N GLY A 378 -24.44 -8.07 32.45
CA GLY A 378 -24.66 -7.46 33.76
C GLY A 378 -25.73 -6.35 33.80
N ASN A 379 -26.25 -5.93 32.64
CA ASN A 379 -27.34 -4.95 32.51
C ASN A 379 -28.61 -5.54 31.85
N ILE A 380 -28.65 -6.85 31.64
CA ILE A 380 -29.73 -7.58 30.97
C ILE A 380 -30.52 -8.34 32.05
N HIS A 381 -31.52 -7.65 32.60
CA HIS A 381 -32.39 -8.15 33.67
C HIS A 381 -33.87 -7.96 33.29
N GLY A 382 -34.71 -8.92 33.67
CA GLY A 382 -36.15 -8.91 33.39
C GLY A 382 -36.47 -9.01 31.90
N ASN A 383 -37.42 -8.20 31.44
CA ASN A 383 -37.89 -8.18 30.04
C ASN A 383 -36.95 -7.38 29.12
N ARG A 384 -35.65 -7.65 29.20
CA ARG A 384 -34.62 -7.03 28.37
C ARG A 384 -33.77 -8.10 27.71
N ILE A 385 -33.43 -7.87 26.44
CA ILE A 385 -32.49 -8.71 25.67
C ILE A 385 -31.43 -7.85 25.01
N ASP A 386 -30.29 -8.45 24.68
CA ASP A 386 -29.24 -7.85 23.85
C ASP A 386 -28.98 -8.74 22.64
N ILE A 387 -29.16 -8.22 21.43
CA ILE A 387 -29.01 -9.01 20.20
C ILE A 387 -27.58 -8.91 19.70
N HIS A 388 -26.97 -10.04 19.37
CA HIS A 388 -25.64 -10.05 18.79
C HIS A 388 -25.66 -9.55 17.34
N PHE A 389 -24.71 -8.65 17.03
CA PHE A 389 -24.41 -8.22 15.67
C PHE A 389 -22.95 -8.47 15.33
N SER A 390 -22.72 -8.87 14.08
CA SER A 390 -21.39 -9.13 13.52
C SER A 390 -20.51 -7.89 13.46
N ASN A 391 -21.11 -6.70 13.35
CA ASN A 391 -20.39 -5.45 13.16
C ASN A 391 -20.97 -4.32 14.02
N LYS A 392 -20.07 -3.44 14.46
CA LYS A 392 -20.38 -2.35 15.39
C LYS A 392 -21.33 -1.32 14.79
N SER A 393 -21.25 -1.06 13.48
CA SER A 393 -22.11 -0.10 12.81
C SER A 393 -23.58 -0.53 12.87
N ALA A 394 -23.87 -1.80 12.56
CA ALA A 394 -25.22 -2.36 12.63
C ALA A 394 -25.77 -2.38 14.07
N ALA A 395 -24.94 -2.72 15.07
CA ALA A 395 -25.34 -2.66 16.48
C ALA A 395 -25.72 -1.23 16.91
N MET A 396 -24.93 -0.23 16.49
CA MET A 396 -25.22 1.18 16.80
C MET A 396 -26.48 1.67 16.09
N ALA A 397 -26.69 1.28 14.82
CA ALA A 397 -27.89 1.61 14.06
C ALA A 397 -29.15 0.94 14.60
N PHE A 398 -29.02 -0.25 15.22
CA PHE A 398 -30.14 -0.94 15.86
C PHE A 398 -30.70 -0.13 17.05
N GLY A 399 -29.84 0.49 17.85
CA GLY A 399 -30.26 1.31 18.99
C GLY A 399 -31.03 0.50 20.05
N ARG A 400 -32.00 1.13 20.72
CA ARG A 400 -32.89 0.45 21.68
C ARG A 400 -34.31 0.51 21.15
N ARG A 401 -34.99 -0.64 21.11
CA ARG A 401 -36.36 -0.73 20.60
C ARG A 401 -37.15 -1.83 21.32
N SER A 402 -38.46 -1.68 21.31
CA SER A 402 -39.36 -2.74 21.78
C SER A 402 -39.48 -3.82 20.71
N VAL A 403 -39.40 -5.09 21.12
CA VAL A 403 -39.55 -6.25 20.24
C VAL A 403 -40.53 -7.24 20.84
N LYS A 404 -41.19 -8.01 19.97
CA LYS A 404 -41.99 -9.18 20.35
C LYS A 404 -41.13 -10.43 20.19
N VAL A 405 -40.98 -11.19 21.26
CA VAL A 405 -40.16 -12.41 21.34
C VAL A 405 -41.08 -13.58 21.62
N THR A 406 -41.06 -14.59 20.75
CA THR A 406 -41.79 -15.84 20.95
C THR A 406 -40.79 -16.91 21.37
N ILE A 407 -40.99 -17.52 22.53
CA ILE A 407 -40.18 -18.66 22.98
C ILE A 407 -40.60 -19.90 22.20
N LEU A 408 -39.66 -20.54 21.52
CA LEU A 408 -39.87 -21.77 20.77
C LEU A 408 -39.52 -22.94 21.68
N ASP A 409 -40.52 -23.77 22.01
CA ASP A 409 -40.37 -24.94 22.89
C ASP A 409 -39.70 -26.13 22.20
#